data_AF-C7M9A6-F1
#
_entry.id   AF-C7M9A6-F1
#
_cell.length_a   1.000
_cell.length_b   1.000
_cell.length_c   1.000
_cell.angle_alpha   90.00
_cell.angle_beta   90.00
_cell.angle_gamma   90.00
#
_symmetry.space_group_name_H-M   'P 1'
#
loop_
_entity.id
_entity.type
_entity.pdbx_description
1 polymer ?
#
loop_
_entity_poly.entity_id
_entity_poly.type
_entity_poly.pdbx_seq_one_letter_code
_entity_poly.pdbx_strand_id
1 'polypeptide(L)'
;MTLYEFLQLSEEKQKELLPALKILKPIPNYTRRRWFKKRTRGVKESITELTFGEVNSIKRQTMSLDSIDKLDVVRMVYKEEPLRMNVFRFYGCLRFLTLEAERVMRMEQEHWNTEPTEHDIKLQQAGVKELEQFGDLPMIDSLAGGDILRYNDIEELNYLEVHYILWYRATQANIQNRFQKLIINK
;
A
#
# COMPACT_ATOMS: atom_id res chain seq x y z
N MET A 1 7.15 -19.42 20.70
CA MET A 1 6.33 -18.26 21.05
C MET A 1 5.47 -17.84 19.87
N THR A 2 4.15 -17.98 20.02
CA THR A 2 3.17 -17.40 19.09
C THR A 2 3.00 -15.91 19.35
N LEU A 3 2.38 -15.18 18.41
CA LEU A 3 2.04 -13.77 18.62
C LEU A 3 1.08 -13.61 19.80
N TYR A 4 0.10 -14.51 19.94
CA TYR A 4 -0.82 -14.51 21.08
C TYR A 4 -0.08 -14.64 22.42
N GLU A 5 0.83 -15.60 22.54
CA GLU A 5 1.67 -15.77 23.74
C GLU A 5 2.53 -14.52 24.02
N PHE A 6 3.06 -13.89 22.97
CA PHE A 6 3.85 -12.67 23.11
C PHE A 6 3.02 -11.51 23.67
N LEU A 7 1.80 -11.32 23.18
CA LEU A 7 0.89 -10.25 23.64
C LEU A 7 0.43 -10.43 25.09
N GLN A 8 0.49 -11.66 25.61
CA GLN A 8 0.18 -11.96 27.02
C GLN A 8 1.36 -11.72 27.98
N LEU A 9 2.56 -11.46 27.48
CA LEU A 9 3.71 -11.14 28.33
C LEU A 9 3.52 -9.78 29.02
N SER A 10 4.21 -9.57 30.14
CA SER A 10 4.27 -8.25 30.77
C SER A 10 4.89 -7.22 29.82
N GLU A 11 4.46 -5.96 29.93
CA GLU A 11 4.94 -4.87 29.07
C GLU A 11 6.47 -4.74 29.07
N GLU A 12 7.12 -4.95 30.21
CA GLU A 12 8.57 -4.91 30.36
C GLU A 12 9.27 -5.93 29.47
N LYS A 13 8.78 -7.18 29.47
CA LYS A 13 9.31 -8.26 28.64
C LYS A 13 9.04 -8.02 27.16
N GLN A 14 7.88 -7.45 26.83
CA GLN A 14 7.59 -7.04 25.45
C GLN A 14 8.58 -5.97 24.99
N LYS A 15 8.79 -4.92 25.80
CA LYS A 15 9.73 -3.83 25.50
C LYS A 15 11.17 -4.30 25.33
N GLU A 16 11.60 -5.31 26.07
CA GLU A 16 12.92 -5.92 25.92
C GLU A 16 13.09 -6.64 24.56
N LEU A 17 12.05 -7.33 24.08
CA LEU A 17 12.09 -8.11 22.85
C LEU A 17 11.81 -7.29 21.58
N LEU A 18 11.04 -6.21 21.68
CA LEU A 18 10.65 -5.36 20.55
C LEU A 18 11.83 -4.85 19.70
N PRO A 19 12.96 -4.38 20.26
CA PRO A 19 14.12 -3.96 19.47
C PRO A 19 14.64 -5.05 18.55
N ALA A 20 14.76 -6.30 19.04
CA ALA A 20 15.21 -7.42 18.22
C ALA A 20 14.21 -7.75 17.11
N LEU A 21 12.90 -7.65 17.40
CA LEU A 21 11.83 -7.89 16.42
C LEU A 21 11.81 -6.85 15.29
N LYS A 22 12.22 -5.61 15.56
CA LYS A 22 12.30 -4.53 14.55
C LYS A 22 13.43 -4.74 13.51
N ILE A 23 14.47 -5.50 13.86
CA ILE A 23 15.67 -5.68 13.01
C ILE A 23 15.57 -6.98 12.18
N LEU A 24 14.49 -7.75 12.33
CA LEU A 24 14.30 -9.00 11.62
C LEU A 24 14.34 -8.84 10.11
N LYS A 25 14.84 -9.86 9.40
CA LYS A 25 14.80 -9.87 7.94
C LYS A 25 13.34 -9.85 7.45
N PRO A 26 13.03 -9.06 6.40
CA PRO A 26 11.70 -9.06 5.82
C PRO A 26 11.40 -10.42 5.19
N ILE A 27 10.17 -10.91 5.34
CA ILE A 27 9.73 -12.22 4.86
C ILE A 27 8.62 -12.01 3.83
N PRO A 28 8.89 -12.01 2.51
CA PRO A 28 7.86 -11.81 1.47
C PRO A 28 6.87 -12.98 1.39
N ASN A 29 7.41 -14.19 1.56
CA ASN A 29 6.62 -15.41 1.58
C ASN A 29 7.26 -16.49 2.46
N TYR A 30 6.47 -17.50 2.79
CA TYR A 30 6.96 -18.71 3.41
C TYR A 30 6.14 -19.92 2.96
N THR A 31 6.80 -21.09 2.90
CA THR A 31 6.14 -22.34 2.54
C THR A 31 5.73 -23.11 3.80
N ARG A 32 4.47 -23.51 3.89
CA ARG A 32 4.00 -24.45 4.90
C ARG A 32 3.82 -25.83 4.28
N ARG A 33 4.52 -26.84 4.82
CA ARG A 33 4.38 -28.24 4.42
C ARG A 33 3.34 -28.91 5.31
N ARG A 34 2.35 -29.58 4.71
CA ARG A 34 1.45 -30.52 5.39
C ARG A 34 1.41 -31.81 4.59
N TRP A 35 2.04 -32.86 5.12
CA TRP A 35 2.07 -34.26 4.65
C TRP A 35 2.43 -34.45 3.16
N PHE A 36 1.66 -33.93 2.21
CA PHE A 36 1.95 -33.97 0.77
C PHE A 36 1.64 -32.67 0.00
N LYS A 37 1.16 -31.60 0.67
CA LYS A 37 0.83 -30.32 0.04
C LYS A 37 1.77 -29.21 0.53
N LYS A 38 2.40 -28.51 -0.41
CA LYS A 38 3.13 -27.26 -0.18
C LYS A 38 2.20 -26.11 -0.53
N ARG A 39 1.95 -25.22 0.42
CA ARG A 39 1.29 -23.94 0.14
C ARG A 39 2.24 -22.81 0.49
N THR A 40 2.52 -21.97 -0.49
CA THR A 40 3.22 -20.70 -0.30
C THR A 40 2.21 -19.68 0.21
N ARG A 41 2.58 -18.95 1.26
CA ARG A 41 1.81 -17.83 1.82
C ARG A 41 2.57 -16.54 1.56
N GLY A 42 1.85 -15.45 1.35
CA GLY A 42 2.42 -14.15 1.00
C GLY A 42 2.55 -13.95 -0.51
N VAL A 43 3.36 -12.98 -0.90
CA VAL A 43 3.59 -12.60 -2.30
C VAL A 43 4.91 -13.15 -2.81
N LYS A 44 5.07 -13.32 -4.12
CA LYS A 44 6.28 -13.92 -4.67
C LYS A 44 7.46 -12.97 -4.53
N GLU A 45 7.34 -11.77 -5.09
CA GLU A 45 8.40 -10.77 -5.11
C GLU A 45 7.93 -9.44 -4.51
N SER A 46 6.72 -8.97 -4.85
CA SER A 46 6.24 -7.65 -4.42
C SER A 46 4.74 -7.62 -4.13
N ILE A 47 4.32 -6.66 -3.28
CA ILE A 47 2.90 -6.34 -3.10
C ILE A 47 2.25 -5.82 -4.39
N THR A 48 3.02 -5.33 -5.36
CA THR A 48 2.50 -4.85 -6.65
C THR A 48 1.87 -5.95 -7.51
N GLU A 49 2.09 -7.21 -7.17
CA GLU A 49 1.41 -8.36 -7.79
C GLU A 49 -0.07 -8.47 -7.37
N LEU A 50 -0.45 -7.79 -6.29
CA LEU A 50 -1.81 -7.80 -5.75
C LEU A 50 -2.75 -6.86 -6.52
N THR A 51 -4.02 -6.91 -6.15
CA THR A 51 -5.04 -6.00 -6.69
C THR A 51 -4.80 -4.58 -6.20
N PHE A 52 -5.32 -3.60 -6.95
CA PHE A 52 -5.20 -2.19 -6.63
C PHE A 52 -5.77 -1.86 -5.24
N GLY A 53 -6.95 -2.40 -4.91
CA GLY A 53 -7.59 -2.24 -3.61
C GLY A 53 -6.78 -2.87 -2.47
N GLU A 54 -6.19 -4.06 -2.69
CA GLU A 54 -5.30 -4.70 -1.70
C GLU A 54 -4.04 -3.85 -1.46
N VAL A 55 -3.38 -3.34 -2.49
CA VAL A 55 -2.18 -2.50 -2.34
C VAL A 55 -2.50 -1.20 -1.61
N ASN A 56 -3.59 -0.52 -1.95
CA ASN A 56 -4.01 0.69 -1.26
C ASN A 56 -4.36 0.42 0.21
N SER A 57 -5.03 -0.70 0.50
CA SER A 57 -5.31 -1.13 1.87
C SER A 57 -4.01 -1.39 2.65
N ILE A 58 -3.04 -2.09 2.05
CA ILE A 58 -1.71 -2.30 2.65
C ILE A 58 -1.05 -0.96 2.98
N LYS A 59 -1.01 -0.01 2.04
CA LYS A 59 -0.41 1.32 2.27
C LYS A 59 -1.05 2.04 3.46
N ARG A 60 -2.39 2.09 3.51
CA ARG A 60 -3.11 2.77 4.61
C ARG A 60 -2.89 2.09 5.96
N GLN A 61 -3.10 0.78 6.02
CA GLN A 61 -3.14 0.03 7.27
C GLN A 61 -1.76 -0.26 7.86
N THR A 62 -0.71 -0.34 7.03
CA THR A 62 0.67 -0.48 7.56
C THR A 62 1.20 0.79 8.20
N MET A 63 0.72 1.96 7.74
CA MET A 63 1.06 3.28 8.30
C MET A 63 0.18 3.66 9.49
N SER A 64 -0.94 2.96 9.69
CA SER A 64 -1.82 3.17 10.84
C SER A 64 -1.11 2.88 12.17
N LEU A 65 -1.45 3.66 13.19
CA LEU A 65 -1.01 3.39 14.57
C LEU A 65 -1.73 2.19 15.17
N ASP A 66 -2.91 1.83 14.65
CA ASP A 66 -3.69 0.71 15.15
C ASP A 66 -2.93 -0.62 14.95
N SER A 67 -2.99 -1.46 15.98
CA SER A 67 -2.44 -2.81 15.93
C SER A 67 -3.37 -3.78 15.21
N ILE A 68 -4.69 -3.52 15.21
CA ILE A 68 -5.69 -4.35 14.51
C ILE A 68 -5.44 -4.28 13.00
N ASP A 69 -5.27 -3.08 12.46
CA ASP A 69 -4.92 -2.85 11.05
C ASP A 69 -3.70 -3.69 10.63
N LYS A 70 -2.65 -3.73 11.46
CA LYS A 70 -1.44 -4.51 11.17
C LYS A 70 -1.71 -6.02 11.14
N LEU A 71 -2.61 -6.51 11.98
CA LEU A 71 -3.04 -7.92 11.93
C LEU A 71 -3.82 -8.19 10.65
N ASP A 72 -4.72 -7.30 10.25
CA ASP A 72 -5.57 -7.47 9.08
C ASP A 72 -4.77 -7.47 7.77
N VAL A 73 -3.76 -6.62 7.64
CA VAL A 73 -2.87 -6.65 6.47
C VAL A 73 -2.12 -7.98 6.38
N VAL A 74 -1.57 -8.47 7.49
CA VAL A 74 -0.86 -9.76 7.51
C VAL A 74 -1.82 -10.90 7.19
N ARG A 75 -3.05 -10.86 7.72
CA ARG A 75 -4.11 -11.83 7.41
C ARG A 75 -4.47 -11.79 5.93
N MET A 76 -4.63 -10.61 5.35
CA MET A 76 -4.98 -10.38 3.96
C MET A 76 -3.93 -10.93 3.00
N VAL A 77 -2.64 -10.64 3.24
CA VAL A 77 -1.57 -11.02 2.30
C VAL A 77 -1.12 -12.47 2.49
N TYR A 78 -0.97 -12.92 3.73
CA TYR A 78 -0.47 -14.27 4.01
C TYR A 78 -1.59 -15.31 4.14
N LYS A 79 -2.87 -14.89 4.12
CA LYS A 79 -4.06 -15.74 4.21
C LYS A 79 -3.95 -16.74 5.38
N GLU A 80 -3.47 -16.26 6.52
CA GLU A 80 -3.23 -17.00 7.77
C GLU A 80 -3.67 -16.17 9.00
N GLU A 81 -4.03 -16.84 10.09
CA GLU A 81 -4.40 -16.21 11.36
C GLU A 81 -3.16 -15.65 12.08
N PRO A 82 -2.97 -14.32 12.17
CA PRO A 82 -1.73 -13.74 12.67
C PRO A 82 -1.45 -14.07 14.14
N LEU A 83 -2.50 -14.15 14.98
CA LEU A 83 -2.37 -14.47 16.41
C LEU A 83 -1.75 -15.86 16.64
N ARG A 84 -1.97 -16.80 15.71
CA ARG A 84 -1.42 -18.16 15.75
C ARG A 84 -0.05 -18.28 15.09
N MET A 85 0.44 -17.23 14.42
CA MET A 85 1.76 -17.23 13.82
C MET A 85 2.85 -17.12 14.88
N ASN A 86 4.03 -17.65 14.55
CA ASN A 86 5.24 -17.39 15.34
C ASN A 86 5.53 -15.88 15.34
N VAL A 87 5.86 -15.32 16.51
CA VAL A 87 6.09 -13.87 16.68
C VAL A 87 7.16 -13.32 15.73
N PHE A 88 8.29 -14.01 15.57
CA PHE A 88 9.37 -13.59 14.67
C PHE A 88 8.91 -13.60 13.21
N ARG A 89 8.09 -14.58 12.84
CA ARG A 89 7.51 -14.63 11.50
C ARG A 89 6.55 -13.48 11.27
N PHE A 90 5.67 -13.20 12.24
CA PHE A 90 4.72 -12.09 12.15
C PHE A 90 5.45 -10.76 11.93
N TYR A 91 6.43 -10.43 12.78
CA TYR A 91 7.18 -9.17 12.64
C TYR A 91 8.03 -9.13 11.37
N GLY A 92 8.58 -10.26 10.89
CA GLY A 92 9.26 -10.33 9.59
C GLY A 92 8.32 -10.09 8.40
N CYS A 93 7.09 -10.63 8.45
CA CYS A 93 6.05 -10.40 7.44
C CYS A 93 5.57 -8.95 7.45
N LEU A 94 5.30 -8.40 8.65
CA LEU A 94 4.88 -7.02 8.81
C LEU A 94 5.96 -6.05 8.31
N ARG A 95 7.23 -6.30 8.64
CA ARG A 95 8.34 -5.48 8.16
C ARG A 95 8.45 -5.49 6.63
N PHE A 96 8.26 -6.64 5.99
CA PHE A 96 8.20 -6.71 4.53
C PHE A 96 7.09 -5.82 3.97
N LEU A 97 5.88 -5.92 4.53
CA LEU A 97 4.73 -5.13 4.09
C LEU A 97 4.94 -3.63 4.26
N THR A 98 5.51 -3.19 5.40
CA THR A 98 5.82 -1.77 5.65
C THR A 98 6.84 -1.25 4.64
N LEU A 99 7.93 -1.98 4.42
CA LEU A 99 8.98 -1.55 3.48
C LEU A 99 8.46 -1.50 2.03
N GLU A 100 7.64 -2.48 1.64
CA GLU A 100 7.03 -2.48 0.31
C GLU A 100 5.99 -1.36 0.15
N ALA A 101 5.19 -1.07 1.19
CA ALA A 101 4.28 0.07 1.18
C ALA A 101 5.05 1.39 0.98
N GLU A 102 6.12 1.62 1.73
CA GLU A 102 6.98 2.80 1.57
C GLU A 102 7.61 2.89 0.17
N ARG A 103 8.06 1.75 -0.37
CA ARG A 103 8.64 1.67 -1.71
C ARG A 103 7.61 2.04 -2.78
N VAL A 104 6.40 1.50 -2.67
CA VAL A 104 5.30 1.81 -3.59
C VAL A 104 4.90 3.28 -3.49
N MET A 105 4.72 3.81 -2.28
CA MET A 105 4.40 5.23 -2.08
C MET A 105 5.45 6.16 -2.68
N ARG A 106 6.75 5.82 -2.56
CA ARG A 106 7.83 6.60 -3.16
C ARG A 106 7.80 6.54 -4.68
N MET A 107 7.63 5.34 -5.24
CA MET A 107 7.50 5.14 -6.68
C MET A 107 6.29 5.91 -7.24
N GLU A 108 5.16 5.91 -6.54
CA GLU A 108 3.99 6.70 -6.89
C GLU A 108 4.29 8.21 -6.87
N GLN A 109 4.92 8.70 -5.81
CA GLN A 109 5.30 10.10 -5.69
C GLN A 109 6.28 10.53 -6.80
N GLU A 110 7.25 9.68 -7.16
CA GLU A 110 8.19 9.95 -8.25
C GLU A 110 7.48 10.04 -9.61
N HIS A 111 6.52 9.15 -9.88
CA HIS A 111 5.75 9.15 -11.13
C HIS A 111 4.68 10.26 -11.20
N TRP A 112 4.20 10.72 -10.05
CA TRP A 112 3.18 11.78 -9.95
C TRP A 112 3.76 13.18 -9.69
N ASN A 113 5.08 13.33 -9.65
CA ASN A 113 5.74 14.64 -9.64
C ASN A 113 5.53 15.35 -10.99
N THR A 114 4.34 15.91 -11.16
CA THR A 114 3.99 16.86 -12.22
C THR A 114 4.57 18.23 -11.87
N GLU A 115 5.16 18.95 -12.82
CA GLU A 115 5.51 20.36 -12.60
C GLU A 115 4.23 21.14 -12.29
N PRO A 116 4.11 21.79 -11.12
CA PRO A 116 2.90 22.51 -10.79
C PRO A 116 2.65 23.60 -11.82
N THR A 117 1.46 23.58 -12.40
CA THR A 117 0.93 24.67 -13.22
C THR A 117 0.36 25.75 -12.31
N GLU A 118 0.23 27.00 -12.78
CA GLU A 118 -0.47 28.05 -12.01
C GLU A 118 -1.91 27.65 -11.64
N HIS A 119 -2.53 26.79 -12.45
CA HIS A 119 -3.82 26.17 -12.17
C HIS A 119 -3.76 25.17 -11.00
N ASP A 120 -2.69 24.39 -10.87
CA ASP A 120 -2.51 23.42 -9.79
C ASP A 120 -2.27 24.11 -8.44
N ILE A 121 -1.58 25.25 -8.45
CA ILE A 121 -1.40 26.08 -7.26
C ILE A 121 -2.76 26.64 -6.80
N LYS A 122 -3.60 27.08 -7.75
CA LYS A 122 -4.97 27.53 -7.46
C LYS A 122 -5.87 26.38 -6.98
N LEU A 123 -5.73 25.17 -7.52
CA LEU A 123 -6.45 23.98 -7.06
C LEU A 123 -6.02 23.57 -5.65
N GLN A 124 -4.72 23.58 -5.34
CA GLN A 124 -4.23 23.36 -3.98
C GLN A 124 -4.79 24.40 -2.99
N GLN A 125 -4.88 25.66 -3.40
CA GLN A 125 -5.52 26.73 -2.63
C GLN A 125 -7.04 26.58 -2.52
N ALA A 126 -7.69 25.92 -3.49
CA ALA A 126 -9.13 25.65 -3.52
C ALA A 126 -9.56 24.44 -2.67
N GLY A 127 -8.64 23.83 -1.92
CA GLY A 127 -8.97 22.77 -0.96
C GLY A 127 -8.74 21.35 -1.48
N VAL A 128 -7.83 21.10 -2.42
CA VAL A 128 -7.43 19.72 -2.78
C VAL A 128 -6.99 18.90 -1.55
N LYS A 129 -6.50 19.56 -0.49
CA LYS A 129 -6.23 18.91 0.81
C LYS A 129 -7.47 18.34 1.49
N GLU A 130 -8.65 18.88 1.23
CA GLU A 130 -9.91 18.34 1.73
C GLU A 130 -10.26 17.01 1.05
N LEU A 131 -9.67 16.71 -0.11
CA LEU A 131 -9.85 15.41 -0.77
C LEU A 131 -8.93 14.32 -0.17
N GLU A 132 -7.84 14.70 0.52
CA GLU A 132 -6.94 13.75 1.18
C GLU A 132 -7.65 12.91 2.25
N GLN A 133 -8.71 13.46 2.88
CA GLN A 133 -9.51 12.73 3.88
C GLN A 133 -10.24 11.51 3.29
N PHE A 134 -10.48 11.49 1.98
CA PHE A 134 -11.15 10.39 1.28
C PHE A 134 -10.16 9.36 0.73
N GLY A 135 -8.86 9.51 1.01
CA GLY A 135 -7.84 8.53 0.64
C GLY A 135 -7.75 8.32 -0.87
N ASP A 136 -7.99 7.09 -1.31
CA ASP A 136 -7.95 6.66 -2.71
C ASP A 136 -9.28 6.81 -3.46
N LEU A 137 -10.36 7.19 -2.77
CA LEU A 137 -11.67 7.37 -3.40
C LEU A 137 -11.66 8.34 -4.58
N PRO A 138 -11.00 9.52 -4.54
CA PRO A 138 -10.94 10.42 -5.70
C PRO A 138 -10.23 9.79 -6.91
N MET A 139 -9.26 8.91 -6.65
CA MET A 139 -8.53 8.20 -7.70
C MET A 139 -9.40 7.10 -8.33
N ILE A 140 -10.14 6.35 -7.51
CA ILE A 140 -11.10 5.35 -7.98
C ILE A 140 -12.23 6.01 -8.79
N ASP A 141 -12.80 7.10 -8.27
CA ASP A 141 -13.86 7.89 -8.94
C ASP A 141 -13.41 8.40 -10.31
N SER A 142 -12.18 8.93 -10.39
CA SER A 142 -11.55 9.38 -11.64
C SER A 142 -11.33 8.24 -12.65
N LEU A 143 -11.00 7.03 -12.19
CA LEU A 143 -10.87 5.86 -13.04
C LEU A 143 -12.24 5.32 -13.51
N ALA A 144 -13.25 5.40 -12.65
CA ALA A 144 -14.62 4.99 -12.94
C ALA A 144 -15.38 5.98 -13.84
N GLY A 145 -14.94 7.24 -13.86
CA GLY A 145 -15.66 8.33 -14.51
C GLY A 145 -16.97 8.69 -13.78
N GLY A 146 -17.00 8.54 -12.45
CA GLY A 146 -18.18 8.78 -11.62
C GLY A 146 -19.17 7.61 -11.53
N ASP A 147 -18.90 6.49 -12.19
CA ASP A 147 -19.76 5.31 -12.13
C ASP A 147 -19.44 4.41 -10.93
N ILE A 148 -20.19 4.60 -9.85
CA ILE A 148 -20.03 3.88 -8.58
C ILE A 148 -20.10 2.36 -8.74
N LEU A 149 -20.87 1.86 -9.72
CA LEU A 149 -21.01 0.42 -9.94
C LEU A 149 -19.70 -0.23 -10.40
N ARG A 150 -18.75 0.56 -10.90
CA ARG A 150 -17.45 0.11 -11.41
C ARG A 150 -16.33 0.19 -10.38
N TYR A 151 -16.61 0.65 -9.16
CA TYR A 151 -15.57 0.86 -8.15
C TYR A 151 -14.94 -0.45 -7.72
N ASN A 152 -15.76 -1.47 -7.46
CA ASN A 152 -15.28 -2.81 -7.12
C ASN A 152 -14.43 -3.39 -8.26
N ASP A 153 -14.87 -3.19 -9.51
CA ASP A 153 -14.12 -3.66 -10.68
C ASP A 153 -12.73 -3.03 -10.73
N ILE A 154 -12.60 -1.73 -10.41
CA ILE A 154 -11.32 -1.01 -10.37
C ILE A 154 -10.43 -1.50 -9.22
N GLU A 155 -11.02 -1.74 -8.05
CA GLU A 155 -10.27 -2.27 -6.91
C GLU A 155 -9.71 -3.68 -7.19
N GLU A 156 -10.42 -4.49 -7.96
CA GLU A 156 -10.02 -5.86 -8.35
C GLU A 156 -8.96 -5.90 -9.47
N LEU A 157 -8.73 -4.80 -10.19
CA LEU A 157 -7.68 -4.73 -11.21
C LEU A 157 -6.30 -4.94 -10.61
N ASN A 158 -5.36 -5.44 -11.42
CA ASN A 158 -3.98 -5.56 -10.99
C ASN A 158 -3.37 -4.17 -10.72
N TYR A 159 -2.65 -4.04 -9.61
CA TYR A 159 -2.07 -2.77 -9.21
C TYR A 159 -1.16 -2.16 -10.28
N LEU A 160 -0.30 -2.95 -10.93
CA LEU A 160 0.64 -2.44 -11.94
C LEU A 160 -0.08 -1.89 -13.17
N GLU A 161 -1.17 -2.54 -13.59
CA GLU A 161 -1.98 -2.09 -14.72
C GLU A 161 -2.62 -0.73 -14.43
N VAL A 162 -3.24 -0.60 -13.25
CA VAL A 162 -3.85 0.67 -12.80
C VAL A 162 -2.79 1.75 -12.65
N HIS A 163 -1.66 1.44 -12.00
CA HIS A 163 -0.54 2.36 -11.83
C HIS A 163 0.00 2.88 -13.18
N TYR A 164 0.18 1.98 -14.15
CA TYR A 164 0.68 2.36 -15.48
C TYR A 164 -0.30 3.28 -16.23
N ILE A 165 -1.60 3.01 -16.13
CA ILE A 165 -2.64 3.88 -16.73
C ILE A 165 -2.62 5.27 -16.08
N LEU A 166 -2.55 5.33 -14.75
CA LEU A 166 -2.48 6.60 -14.02
C LEU A 166 -1.22 7.37 -14.38
N TRP A 167 -0.08 6.69 -14.47
CA TRP A 167 1.19 7.30 -14.87
C TRP A 167 1.17 7.82 -16.31
N TYR A 168 0.56 7.06 -17.24
CA TYR A 168 0.37 7.50 -18.62
C TYR A 168 -0.48 8.79 -18.68
N ARG A 169 -1.62 8.82 -17.97
CA ARG A 169 -2.50 10.01 -17.89
C ARG A 169 -1.78 11.21 -17.30
N ALA A 170 -1.03 11.02 -16.22
CA ALA A 170 -0.22 12.08 -15.60
C ALA A 170 0.85 12.62 -16.58
N THR A 171 1.52 11.73 -17.30
CA THR A 171 2.52 12.09 -18.33
C THR A 171 1.88 12.86 -19.49
N GLN A 172 0.71 12.43 -19.96
CA GLN A 172 -0.03 13.14 -21.01
C GLN A 172 -0.44 14.55 -20.57
N ALA A 173 -0.95 14.69 -19.34
CA ALA A 173 -1.29 15.99 -18.76
C ALA A 173 -0.06 16.91 -18.66
N ASN A 174 1.09 16.39 -18.22
CA ASN A 174 2.35 17.13 -18.18
C ASN A 174 2.78 17.64 -19.56
N ILE A 175 2.69 16.80 -20.60
CA ILE A 175 3.03 17.19 -21.97
C ILE A 175 2.10 18.30 -22.44
N GLN A 176 0.78 18.17 -22.19
CA GLN A 176 -0.20 19.16 -22.57
C GLN A 176 0.03 20.51 -21.87
N ASN A 177 0.33 20.48 -20.56
CA ASN A 177 0.62 21.68 -19.77
C ASN A 177 1.90 22.38 -20.27
N ARG A 178 2.96 21.63 -20.58
CA ARG A 178 4.20 22.17 -21.17
C ARG A 178 3.93 22.79 -22.55
N PHE A 179 3.12 22.14 -23.38
CA PHE A 179 2.73 22.67 -24.69
C PHE A 179 1.94 23.97 -24.56
N GLN A 180 0.98 24.05 -23.64
CA GLN A 180 0.21 25.27 -23.36
C GLN A 180 1.11 26.42 -22.89
N LYS A 181 2.07 26.16 -21.99
CA LYS A 181 3.05 27.18 -21.55
C LYS A 181 3.85 27.74 -22.73
N LEU A 182 4.23 26.90 -23.69
CA LEU A 182 4.96 27.33 -24.90
C LEU A 182 4.10 28.17 -25.86
N ILE A 183 2.78 27.94 -25.90
CA ILE A 183 1.84 28.74 -26.70
C ILE A 183 1.59 30.11 -26.04
N ILE A 184 1.38 30.14 -24.72
CA ILE A 184 1.04 31.37 -23.97
C ILE A 184 2.25 32.32 -23.87
N ASN A 185 3.47 31.79 -23.85
CA ASN A 185 4.71 32.58 -23.84
C ASN A 185 5.14 33.08 -25.24
N LYS A 186 4.28 33.01 -26.26
CA LYS A 186 4.42 33.72 -27.54
C LYS A 186 3.53 34.95 -27.57
#